data_AF-A0A8B8CIL1-F1
#
_entry.id   AF-A0A8B8CIL1-F1
#
_cell.length_a   1.000
_cell.length_b   1.000
_cell.length_c   1.000
_cell.angle_alpha   90.00
_cell.angle_beta   90.00
_cell.angle_gamma   90.00
#
_symmetry.space_group_name_H-M   'P 1'
#
loop_
_entity.id
_entity.type
_entity.pdbx_description
1 polymer ?
#
loop_
_entity_poly.entity_id
_entity_poly.type
_entity_poly.pdbx_seq_one_letter_code
_entity_poly.pdbx_strand_id
1 'polypeptide(L)'
;MFVKPFPVTIRPCSGCVPVLDGKTCGSPPSVPNAGAIPAGPFPVGHTHNYTCNVHYTPVHESYTTCQENGKWSNVLFRCQECPVHHPDANLTNVKVTSTSIGTTLSYTCHWNKSMTLNSTCKADGTWTSSASICPTAPPDCFDTHDSCWYQFNFAYDTAFNGCPDGDRFVRRTKYSSAPFVGVVLCSPTRYKILLGANLTGTFLNVGDGAGQGEDLCELVGGLEINAYFPGDNTNAHEMTGYARRNWGEEFQLQPIAGGTERHCNSWYECGVQIPGTPEPDCMSATPPCWYSYDVWLHNSFNDCSHGQLLVKRTNYTSAPFLAVQLCSSTKYKLFLGSSLGGKFMNIVDGSGSGEDHCELVGGSELSASTGMRYSTQLVNGYYRNRVGEQFTLADSHEVPMYYECGVSIPGTDNVV
;
A
#
# COMPACT_ATOMS: atom_id res chain seq x y z
N MET A 1 -74.18 -21.36 75.38
CA MET A 1 -73.29 -22.27 74.63
C MET A 1 -72.03 -21.50 74.29
N PHE A 2 -70.88 -22.08 74.66
CA PHE A 2 -69.49 -21.62 74.57
C PHE A 2 -69.12 -20.55 73.53
N VAL A 3 -68.31 -19.56 73.92
CA VAL A 3 -66.89 -19.43 73.51
C VAL A 3 -66.10 -18.68 74.62
N LYS A 4 -65.00 -19.26 75.12
CA LYS A 4 -64.03 -18.58 76.01
C LYS A 4 -62.81 -18.13 75.17
N PRO A 5 -62.23 -16.94 75.42
CA PRO A 5 -60.91 -16.59 74.91
C PRO A 5 -59.82 -17.19 75.80
N PHE A 6 -58.80 -17.80 75.17
CA PHE A 6 -57.58 -18.26 75.84
C PHE A 6 -56.64 -17.07 76.09
N PRO A 7 -56.06 -16.91 77.29
CA PRO A 7 -55.01 -15.91 77.52
C PRO A 7 -53.64 -16.41 77.04
N VAL A 8 -52.94 -15.49 76.37
CA VAL A 8 -51.53 -15.58 75.96
C VAL A 8 -50.64 -15.72 77.19
N THR A 9 -49.80 -16.74 77.21
CA THR A 9 -48.66 -16.84 78.14
C THR A 9 -47.38 -16.48 77.39
N ILE A 10 -46.77 -15.36 77.76
CA ILE A 10 -45.41 -15.00 77.33
C ILE A 10 -44.47 -15.97 78.06
N ARG A 11 -43.93 -16.95 77.32
CA ARG A 11 -42.78 -17.72 77.78
C ARG A 11 -41.51 -16.98 77.37
N PRO A 12 -40.56 -16.73 78.30
CA PRO A 12 -39.25 -16.22 77.92
C PRO A 12 -38.55 -17.29 77.08
N CYS A 13 -38.05 -16.92 75.90
CA CYS A 13 -37.13 -17.79 75.18
C CYS A 13 -35.87 -17.96 76.02
N SER A 14 -35.76 -19.12 76.66
CA SER A 14 -34.49 -19.68 77.12
C SER A 14 -33.70 -20.03 75.86
N GLY A 15 -32.79 -19.14 75.52
CA GLY A 15 -32.11 -19.15 74.23
C GLY A 15 -31.94 -17.75 73.68
N CYS A 16 -31.49 -16.81 74.52
CA CYS A 16 -30.67 -15.73 73.99
C CYS A 16 -29.58 -16.41 73.15
N VAL A 17 -29.59 -16.18 71.84
CA VAL A 17 -28.48 -16.58 70.96
C VAL A 17 -27.20 -16.13 71.66
N PRO A 18 -26.20 -17.01 71.82
CA PRO A 18 -24.97 -16.62 72.48
C PRO A 18 -24.46 -15.40 71.72
N VAL A 19 -24.17 -14.33 72.46
CA VAL A 19 -23.32 -13.24 71.98
C VAL A 19 -22.17 -13.92 71.26
N LEU A 20 -22.07 -13.71 69.93
CA LEU A 20 -20.96 -14.17 69.11
C LEU A 20 -19.70 -13.82 69.89
N ASP A 21 -19.06 -14.86 70.43
CA ASP A 21 -17.77 -14.77 71.08
C ASP A 21 -16.90 -13.99 70.12
N GLY A 22 -16.46 -12.78 70.52
CA GLY A 22 -16.14 -11.61 69.68
C GLY A 22 -15.00 -11.80 68.67
N LYS A 23 -15.11 -12.82 67.84
CA LYS A 23 -14.24 -13.16 66.74
C LYS A 23 -14.52 -12.15 65.66
N THR A 24 -13.51 -11.37 65.40
CA THR A 24 -13.51 -10.38 64.33
C THR A 24 -12.45 -10.80 63.34
N CYS A 25 -12.69 -10.50 62.07
CA CYS A 25 -11.64 -10.51 61.10
C CYS A 25 -10.82 -9.22 61.24
N GLY A 26 -9.52 -9.29 60.93
CA GLY A 26 -8.70 -8.11 60.70
C GLY A 26 -9.10 -7.38 59.42
N SER A 27 -8.25 -6.48 58.94
CA SER A 27 -8.45 -5.86 57.62
C SER A 27 -8.61 -6.92 56.52
N PRO A 28 -9.49 -6.71 55.53
CA PRO A 28 -9.61 -7.58 54.36
C PRO A 28 -8.26 -7.82 53.66
N PRO A 29 -8.07 -8.97 52.98
CA PRO A 29 -6.88 -9.23 52.17
C PRO A 29 -6.73 -8.17 51.07
N SER A 30 -5.49 -7.77 50.77
CA SER A 30 -5.21 -6.83 49.69
C SER A 30 -5.21 -7.47 48.32
N VAL A 31 -5.83 -6.74 47.37
CA VAL A 31 -5.89 -7.12 45.96
C VAL A 31 -5.10 -6.07 45.17
N PRO A 32 -4.07 -6.47 44.40
CA PRO A 32 -3.33 -5.54 43.54
C PRO A 32 -4.27 -4.78 42.59
N ASN A 33 -4.01 -3.49 42.40
CA ASN A 33 -4.78 -2.61 41.53
C ASN A 33 -6.27 -2.45 41.91
N ALA A 34 -6.64 -2.82 43.13
CA ALA A 34 -7.93 -2.48 43.73
C ALA A 34 -7.81 -1.23 44.62
N GLY A 35 -8.97 -0.65 44.97
CA GLY A 35 -9.07 0.51 45.83
C GLY A 35 -8.55 0.26 47.26
N ALA A 36 -8.40 1.34 48.02
CA ALA A 36 -7.90 1.28 49.39
C ALA A 36 -8.81 0.43 50.30
N ILE A 37 -8.19 -0.35 51.18
CA ILE A 37 -8.87 -1.27 52.08
C ILE A 37 -9.12 -0.57 53.41
N PRO A 38 -10.33 -0.66 53.98
CA PRO A 38 -10.59 -0.10 55.29
C PRO A 38 -9.85 -0.90 56.38
N ALA A 39 -9.29 -0.20 57.36
CA ALA A 39 -8.67 -0.85 58.51
C ALA A 39 -9.74 -1.55 59.37
N GLY A 40 -9.47 -2.79 59.77
CA GLY A 40 -10.34 -3.56 60.68
C GLY A 40 -10.26 -3.09 62.14
N PRO A 41 -10.94 -3.78 63.08
CA PRO A 41 -11.58 -5.10 62.93
C PRO A 41 -13.03 -5.09 62.41
N PHE A 42 -13.45 -6.19 61.76
CA PHE A 42 -14.80 -6.39 61.22
C PHE A 42 -15.50 -7.62 61.83
N PRO A 43 -16.82 -7.57 62.11
CA PRO A 43 -17.54 -8.71 62.69
C PRO A 43 -17.74 -9.86 61.70
N VAL A 44 -17.90 -11.09 62.22
CA VAL A 44 -18.33 -12.26 61.42
C VAL A 44 -19.63 -11.95 60.69
N GLY A 45 -19.71 -12.35 59.41
CA GLY A 45 -20.80 -12.03 58.50
C GLY A 45 -20.63 -10.72 57.74
N HIS A 46 -19.66 -9.86 58.11
CA HIS A 46 -19.35 -8.67 57.33
C HIS A 46 -18.82 -9.04 55.93
N THR A 47 -19.32 -8.37 54.90
CA THR A 47 -18.91 -8.56 53.51
C THR A 47 -18.28 -7.28 52.98
N HIS A 48 -17.05 -7.39 52.48
CA HIS A 48 -16.33 -6.29 51.85
C HIS A 48 -16.36 -6.45 50.33
N ASN A 49 -16.77 -5.40 49.62
CA ASN A 49 -16.78 -5.34 48.16
C ASN A 49 -15.54 -4.59 47.66
N TYR A 50 -14.78 -5.22 46.78
CA TYR A 50 -13.64 -4.65 46.11
C TYR A 50 -14.06 -3.87 44.86
N THR A 51 -13.32 -2.81 44.56
CA THR A 51 -13.45 -2.03 43.33
C THR A 51 -12.08 -1.91 42.68
N CYS A 52 -11.98 -2.12 41.39
CA CYS A 52 -10.73 -1.90 40.66
C CYS A 52 -10.42 -0.42 40.52
N ASN A 53 -9.13 -0.09 40.55
CA ASN A 53 -8.64 1.24 40.21
C ASN A 53 -8.96 1.56 38.74
N VAL A 54 -8.96 2.86 38.41
CA VAL A 54 -9.16 3.31 37.02
C VAL A 54 -8.15 2.60 36.11
N HIS A 55 -8.60 2.18 34.92
CA HIS A 55 -7.84 1.41 33.93
C HIS A 55 -7.72 -0.10 34.14
N TYR A 56 -8.44 -0.67 35.12
CA TYR A 56 -8.49 -2.12 35.36
C TYR A 56 -9.92 -2.64 35.29
N THR A 57 -10.09 -3.90 34.88
CA THR A 57 -11.40 -4.58 34.85
C THR A 57 -11.54 -5.63 35.97
N PRO A 58 -12.71 -5.72 36.63
CA PRO A 58 -13.00 -6.74 37.62
C PRO A 58 -13.16 -8.13 36.97
N VAL A 59 -12.44 -9.13 37.48
CA VAL A 59 -12.59 -10.53 37.08
C VAL A 59 -12.92 -11.39 38.30
N HIS A 60 -13.94 -12.24 38.15
CA HIS A 60 -14.63 -12.98 39.23
C HIS A 60 -15.41 -12.09 40.20
N GLU A 61 -16.04 -12.75 41.17
CA GLU A 61 -16.83 -12.12 42.22
C GLU A 61 -15.98 -11.17 43.06
N SER A 62 -16.42 -9.92 43.16
CA SER A 62 -15.67 -8.81 43.74
C SER A 62 -15.88 -8.63 45.24
N TYR A 63 -16.04 -9.71 46.00
CA TYR A 63 -16.33 -9.63 47.42
C TYR A 63 -15.64 -10.72 48.25
N THR A 64 -15.48 -10.45 49.55
CA THR A 64 -15.03 -11.41 50.56
C THR A 64 -15.86 -11.26 51.83
N THR A 65 -16.08 -12.36 52.54
CA THR A 65 -16.92 -12.40 53.74
C THR A 65 -16.13 -12.93 54.94
N CYS A 66 -16.28 -12.27 56.09
CA CYS A 66 -15.69 -12.71 57.34
C CYS A 66 -16.42 -13.96 57.85
N GLN A 67 -15.74 -15.10 57.85
CA GLN A 67 -16.32 -16.41 58.21
C GLN A 67 -16.28 -16.65 59.72
N GLU A 68 -17.09 -17.60 60.21
CA GLU A 68 -17.21 -17.95 61.65
C GLU A 68 -15.88 -18.37 62.31
N ASN A 69 -14.91 -18.82 61.49
CA ASN A 69 -13.57 -19.17 61.93
C ASN A 69 -12.66 -17.94 62.20
N GLY A 70 -13.17 -16.70 62.04
CA GLY A 70 -12.42 -15.46 62.21
C GLY A 70 -11.47 -15.13 61.05
N LYS A 71 -11.64 -15.78 59.88
CA LYS A 71 -10.85 -15.53 58.67
C LYS A 71 -11.76 -15.08 57.51
N TRP A 72 -11.19 -14.31 56.59
CA TRP A 72 -11.84 -13.93 55.35
C TRP A 72 -11.97 -15.14 54.40
N SER A 73 -13.06 -15.20 53.64
CA SER A 73 -13.23 -16.18 52.56
C SER A 73 -12.19 -15.99 51.46
N ASN A 74 -11.89 -17.05 50.72
CA ASN A 74 -10.93 -17.02 49.62
C ASN A 74 -11.30 -15.92 48.59
N VAL A 75 -10.34 -15.04 48.30
CA VAL A 75 -10.49 -13.95 47.35
C VAL A 75 -10.01 -14.41 45.97
N LEU A 76 -10.95 -14.70 45.06
CA LEU A 76 -10.66 -14.99 43.65
C LEU A 76 -10.69 -13.73 42.76
N PHE A 77 -11.18 -12.62 43.32
CA PHE A 77 -11.25 -11.33 42.66
C PHE A 77 -9.87 -10.87 42.20
N ARG A 78 -9.79 -10.42 40.95
CA ARG A 78 -8.58 -9.76 40.43
C ARG A 78 -8.96 -8.57 39.55
N CYS A 79 -8.10 -7.56 39.58
CA CYS A 79 -8.17 -6.41 38.69
C CYS A 79 -7.19 -6.64 37.54
N GLN A 80 -7.73 -6.84 36.34
CA GLN A 80 -6.98 -7.26 35.17
C GLN A 80 -6.91 -6.14 34.13
N GLU A 81 -5.77 -6.06 33.44
CA GLU A 81 -5.56 -5.24 32.23
C GLU A 81 -5.61 -6.12 30.97
N CYS A 82 -5.51 -5.52 29.79
CA CYS A 82 -5.37 -6.33 28.58
C CYS A 82 -4.04 -7.11 28.55
N PRO A 83 -3.98 -8.26 27.86
CA PRO A 83 -2.75 -9.04 27.75
C PRO A 83 -1.62 -8.27 27.07
N VAL A 84 -0.38 -8.53 27.51
CA VAL A 84 0.84 -8.00 26.86
C VAL A 84 1.02 -8.59 25.45
N HIS A 85 0.55 -9.81 25.22
CA HIS A 85 0.54 -10.44 23.90
C HIS A 85 -0.77 -10.11 23.17
N HIS A 86 -0.66 -9.37 22.07
CA HIS A 86 -1.80 -8.97 21.26
C HIS A 86 -2.23 -10.10 20.31
N PRO A 87 -3.54 -10.38 20.14
CA PRO A 87 -4.03 -11.46 19.26
C PRO A 87 -3.61 -11.30 17.79
N ASP A 88 -3.49 -10.05 17.32
CA ASP A 88 -3.21 -9.75 15.91
C ASP A 88 -1.71 -9.81 15.55
N ALA A 89 -0.82 -10.11 16.50
CA ALA A 89 0.64 -10.01 16.33
C ALA A 89 1.24 -10.90 15.23
N ASN A 90 0.53 -11.94 14.78
CA ASN A 90 1.01 -12.81 13.69
C ASN A 90 0.83 -12.19 12.30
N LEU A 91 -0.16 -11.29 12.14
CA LEU A 91 -0.51 -10.68 10.85
C LEU A 91 -0.17 -9.19 10.80
N THR A 92 0.22 -8.60 11.93
CA THR A 92 0.43 -7.17 12.07
C THR A 92 1.68 -6.87 12.88
N ASN A 93 2.23 -5.67 12.68
CA ASN A 93 3.40 -5.19 13.42
C ASN A 93 3.05 -4.57 14.79
N VAL A 94 1.90 -4.94 15.37
CA VAL A 94 1.38 -4.34 16.60
C VAL A 94 2.40 -4.41 17.74
N LYS A 95 2.60 -3.28 18.41
CA LYS A 95 3.41 -3.16 19.62
C LYS A 95 2.53 -2.63 20.74
N VAL A 96 2.40 -3.41 21.80
CA VAL A 96 1.62 -3.01 22.99
C VAL A 96 2.42 -1.96 23.76
N THR A 97 1.98 -0.71 23.71
CA THR A 97 2.62 0.42 24.41
C THR A 97 2.06 0.60 25.83
N SER A 98 0.81 0.18 26.06
CA SER A 98 0.17 0.12 27.37
C SER A 98 -0.94 -0.94 27.33
N THR A 99 -1.20 -1.57 28.48
CA THR A 99 -2.23 -2.61 28.67
C THR A 99 -3.50 -2.07 29.35
N SER A 100 -3.47 -0.80 29.77
CA SER A 100 -4.55 -0.14 30.49
C SER A 100 -5.86 -0.09 29.70
N ILE A 101 -6.98 -0.28 30.40
CA ILE A 101 -8.32 -0.19 29.80
C ILE A 101 -8.53 1.20 29.17
N GLY A 102 -9.01 1.20 27.92
CA GLY A 102 -9.19 2.39 27.09
C GLY A 102 -7.98 2.76 26.23
N THR A 103 -6.81 2.16 26.44
CA THR A 103 -5.66 2.36 25.54
C THR A 103 -6.02 1.93 24.13
N THR A 104 -5.70 2.78 23.15
CA THR A 104 -5.83 2.47 21.73
C THR A 104 -4.44 2.37 21.09
N LEU A 105 -4.14 1.20 20.54
CA LEU A 105 -2.93 0.91 19.77
C LEU A 105 -3.22 1.14 18.29
N SER A 106 -2.26 1.72 17.57
CA SER A 106 -2.30 1.87 16.12
C SER A 106 -1.18 1.05 15.51
N TYR A 107 -1.51 0.24 14.50
CA TYR A 107 -0.58 -0.71 13.86
C TYR A 107 -0.97 -0.96 12.41
N THR A 108 -0.13 -1.68 11.67
CA THR A 108 -0.35 -1.98 10.25
C THR A 108 -0.18 -3.47 9.96
N CYS A 109 -0.77 -3.93 8.86
CA CYS A 109 -0.62 -5.32 8.45
C CYS A 109 0.79 -5.60 7.93
N HIS A 110 1.27 -6.83 8.10
CA HIS A 110 2.54 -7.29 7.53
C HIS A 110 2.55 -7.13 6.01
N TRP A 111 1.45 -7.57 5.37
CA TRP A 111 1.26 -7.53 3.93
C TRP A 111 0.36 -6.37 3.46
N ASN A 112 0.19 -5.31 4.24
CA ASN A 112 -0.34 -4.05 3.73
C ASN A 112 -0.05 -2.95 4.74
N LYS A 113 1.05 -2.22 4.54
CA LYS A 113 1.49 -1.22 5.52
C LYS A 113 0.78 0.13 5.38
N SER A 114 -0.03 0.37 4.34
CA SER A 114 -0.90 1.56 4.28
C SER A 114 -2.21 1.39 5.02
N MET A 115 -2.62 0.15 5.26
CA MET A 115 -3.80 -0.10 6.08
C MET A 115 -3.43 0.06 7.56
N THR A 116 -3.81 1.21 8.11
CA THR A 116 -3.74 1.46 9.55
C THR A 116 -4.94 0.83 10.24
N LEU A 117 -4.66 -0.08 11.16
CA LEU A 117 -5.63 -0.70 12.04
C LEU A 117 -5.48 -0.14 13.45
N ASN A 118 -6.60 -0.08 14.17
CA ASN A 118 -6.61 0.32 15.57
C ASN A 118 -7.15 -0.82 16.43
N SER A 119 -6.53 -1.05 17.58
CA SER A 119 -7.06 -1.93 18.63
C SER A 119 -7.22 -1.17 19.93
N THR A 120 -8.39 -1.29 20.55
CA THR A 120 -8.68 -0.69 21.85
C THR A 120 -8.77 -1.77 22.92
N CYS A 121 -8.15 -1.52 24.07
CA CYS A 121 -8.31 -2.36 25.26
C CYS A 121 -9.71 -2.12 25.84
N LYS A 122 -10.60 -3.10 25.65
CA LYS A 122 -12.01 -2.99 26.06
C LYS A 122 -12.16 -3.15 27.57
N ALA A 123 -13.30 -2.70 28.10
CA ALA A 123 -13.66 -2.84 29.51
C ALA A 123 -13.75 -4.29 30.00
N ASP A 124 -13.82 -5.29 29.10
CA ASP A 124 -13.77 -6.72 29.45
C ASP A 124 -12.34 -7.27 29.61
N GLY A 125 -11.31 -6.43 29.48
CA GLY A 125 -9.90 -6.84 29.60
C GLY A 125 -9.35 -7.54 28.36
N THR A 126 -10.00 -7.39 27.19
CA THR A 126 -9.53 -7.94 25.92
C THR A 126 -9.30 -6.86 24.86
N TRP A 127 -8.36 -7.12 23.95
CA TRP A 127 -8.10 -6.27 22.78
C TRP A 127 -9.18 -6.46 21.71
N THR A 128 -9.58 -5.40 21.01
CA THR A 128 -10.32 -5.56 19.75
C THR A 128 -9.40 -6.13 18.67
N SER A 129 -9.93 -6.99 17.80
CA SER A 129 -9.15 -7.63 16.72
C SER A 129 -9.69 -7.20 15.37
N SER A 130 -8.80 -6.77 14.48
CA SER A 130 -9.12 -6.38 13.10
C SER A 130 -8.21 -7.08 12.09
N ALA A 131 -7.41 -8.05 12.54
CA ALA A 131 -6.45 -8.78 11.71
C ALA A 131 -7.08 -9.57 10.55
N SER A 132 -8.38 -9.90 10.61
CA SER A 132 -9.08 -10.59 9.50
C SER A 132 -9.13 -9.78 8.21
N ILE A 133 -8.93 -8.46 8.28
CA ILE A 133 -8.90 -7.56 7.12
C ILE A 133 -7.49 -7.55 6.49
N CYS A 134 -6.46 -7.98 7.23
CA CYS A 134 -5.10 -8.00 6.71
C CYS A 134 -4.95 -9.01 5.57
N PRO A 135 -4.31 -8.64 4.44
CA PRO A 135 -3.91 -9.62 3.45
C PRO A 135 -2.93 -10.62 4.08
N THR A 136 -3.02 -11.87 3.66
CA THR A 136 -2.11 -12.95 4.08
C THR A 136 -1.00 -13.20 3.07
N ALA A 137 -1.08 -12.59 1.89
CA ALA A 137 -0.13 -12.67 0.79
C ALA A 137 -0.13 -11.36 -0.02
N PRO A 138 0.86 -11.13 -0.91
CA PRO A 138 0.79 -10.08 -1.93
C PRO A 138 -0.47 -10.23 -2.82
N PRO A 139 -0.88 -9.17 -3.53
CA PRO A 139 -1.99 -9.24 -4.49
C PRO A 139 -1.74 -10.29 -5.58
N ASP A 140 -2.81 -10.90 -6.11
CA ASP A 140 -2.71 -11.97 -7.12
C ASP A 140 -1.90 -11.56 -8.36
N CYS A 141 -1.99 -10.28 -8.76
CA CYS A 141 -1.24 -9.72 -9.87
C CYS A 141 0.28 -9.64 -9.63
N PHE A 142 0.77 -9.76 -8.40
CA PHE A 142 2.17 -9.57 -8.02
C PHE A 142 3.08 -10.67 -8.60
N ASP A 143 2.59 -11.91 -8.67
CA ASP A 143 3.35 -13.06 -9.18
C ASP A 143 3.13 -13.32 -10.68
N THR A 144 2.41 -12.43 -11.38
CA THR A 144 2.18 -12.52 -12.82
C THR A 144 3.33 -11.93 -13.64
N HIS A 145 3.34 -12.18 -14.96
CA HIS A 145 4.36 -11.64 -15.87
C HIS A 145 4.42 -10.10 -15.85
N ASP A 146 3.26 -9.44 -15.82
CA ASP A 146 3.13 -7.98 -15.87
C ASP A 146 3.25 -7.31 -14.48
N SER A 147 3.42 -8.10 -13.42
CA SER A 147 3.59 -7.72 -12.00
C SER A 147 3.09 -6.33 -11.60
N CYS A 148 2.01 -6.28 -10.83
CA CYS A 148 1.51 -5.03 -10.28
C CYS A 148 2.38 -4.43 -9.17
N TRP A 149 2.24 -3.11 -8.95
CA TRP A 149 2.79 -2.42 -7.79
C TRP A 149 1.99 -2.77 -6.54
N TYR A 150 2.72 -3.02 -5.46
CA TYR A 150 2.14 -3.38 -4.19
C TYR A 150 2.85 -2.61 -3.06
N GLN A 151 2.07 -1.96 -2.19
CA GLN A 151 2.65 -1.15 -1.11
C GLN A 151 3.21 -2.05 -0.02
N PHE A 152 4.53 -2.00 0.14
CA PHE A 152 5.27 -2.88 1.03
C PHE A 152 6.42 -2.12 1.66
N ASN A 153 6.42 -2.02 2.98
CA ASN A 153 7.47 -1.33 3.72
C ASN A 153 8.65 -2.30 3.94
N PHE A 154 9.45 -2.47 2.88
CA PHE A 154 10.71 -3.20 2.87
C PHE A 154 11.82 -2.39 3.56
N ALA A 155 12.82 -3.11 4.08
CA ALA A 155 14.07 -2.51 4.54
C ALA A 155 14.91 -2.13 3.32
N TYR A 156 15.60 -1.00 3.36
CA TYR A 156 16.43 -0.54 2.26
C TYR A 156 17.65 0.22 2.75
N ASP A 157 18.67 0.27 1.91
CA ASP A 157 19.89 1.02 2.15
C ASP A 157 19.64 2.53 2.01
N THR A 158 19.84 3.25 3.11
CA THR A 158 19.64 4.69 3.21
C THR A 158 20.91 5.51 2.91
N ALA A 159 22.02 4.88 2.52
CA ALA A 159 23.32 5.54 2.35
C ALA A 159 23.30 6.71 1.35
N PHE A 160 22.51 6.62 0.27
CA PHE A 160 22.32 7.70 -0.69
C PHE A 160 20.87 7.75 -1.18
N ASN A 161 20.00 8.39 -0.39
CA ASN A 161 18.57 8.46 -0.65
C ASN A 161 18.06 9.90 -0.58
N GLY A 162 17.48 10.38 -1.67
CA GLY A 162 16.83 11.68 -1.77
C GLY A 162 15.35 11.69 -1.33
N CYS A 163 14.78 10.50 -1.07
CA CYS A 163 13.38 10.33 -0.66
C CYS A 163 13.28 9.67 0.73
N PRO A 164 13.69 10.35 1.82
CA PRO A 164 13.58 9.79 3.16
C PRO A 164 12.10 9.64 3.56
N ASP A 165 11.80 8.56 4.30
CA ASP A 165 10.48 8.29 4.91
C ASP A 165 9.27 8.21 3.96
N GLY A 166 9.53 8.15 2.65
CA GLY A 166 8.50 7.98 1.63
C GLY A 166 7.72 6.67 1.72
N ASP A 167 6.54 6.66 1.10
CA ASP A 167 5.81 5.43 0.85
C ASP A 167 6.62 4.48 -0.02
N ARG A 168 6.50 3.19 0.26
CA ARG A 168 7.31 2.13 -0.34
C ARG A 168 6.46 1.17 -1.14
N PHE A 169 6.83 0.99 -2.40
CA PHE A 169 6.15 0.08 -3.32
C PHE A 169 7.15 -0.92 -3.90
N VAL A 170 6.70 -2.15 -4.06
CA VAL A 170 7.51 -3.23 -4.62
C VAL A 170 6.75 -3.91 -5.76
N ARG A 171 7.50 -4.37 -6.76
CA ARG A 171 7.01 -5.25 -7.82
C ARG A 171 8.12 -6.23 -8.22
N ARG A 172 7.75 -7.27 -8.96
CA ARG A 172 8.73 -8.17 -9.57
C ARG A 172 9.40 -7.53 -10.77
N THR A 173 10.62 -7.96 -11.02
CA THR A 173 11.33 -7.68 -12.26
C THR A 173 11.41 -8.95 -13.11
N LYS A 174 11.82 -8.79 -14.37
CA LYS A 174 12.21 -9.90 -15.25
C LYS A 174 13.62 -10.44 -14.97
N TYR A 175 14.38 -9.78 -14.10
CA TYR A 175 15.80 -10.03 -13.87
C TYR A 175 16.00 -11.06 -12.76
N SER A 176 16.68 -12.15 -13.09
CA SER A 176 16.88 -13.25 -12.16
C SER A 176 17.85 -12.89 -11.02
N SER A 177 18.82 -12.01 -11.27
CA SER A 177 19.77 -11.56 -10.24
C SER A 177 19.20 -10.50 -9.30
N ALA A 178 18.12 -9.84 -9.69
CA ALA A 178 17.45 -8.78 -8.95
C ALA A 178 15.92 -8.91 -9.07
N PRO A 179 15.32 -9.97 -8.48
CA PRO A 179 13.93 -10.37 -8.72
C PRO A 179 12.89 -9.34 -8.26
N PHE A 180 13.26 -8.39 -7.39
CA PHE A 180 12.37 -7.35 -6.89
C PHE A 180 12.96 -5.97 -7.14
N VAL A 181 12.11 -5.06 -7.62
CA VAL A 181 12.36 -3.62 -7.62
C VAL A 181 11.49 -2.98 -6.57
N GLY A 182 12.13 -2.22 -5.69
CA GLY A 182 11.48 -1.39 -4.68
C GLY A 182 11.65 0.07 -5.04
N VAL A 183 10.62 0.86 -4.80
CA VAL A 183 10.71 2.33 -4.86
C VAL A 183 10.33 2.97 -3.54
N VAL A 184 11.00 4.07 -3.21
CA VAL A 184 10.66 4.95 -2.08
C VAL A 184 10.24 6.29 -2.67
N LEU A 185 9.00 6.70 -2.45
CA LEU A 185 8.43 7.90 -3.08
C LEU A 185 8.88 9.19 -2.39
N CYS A 186 9.38 10.16 -3.17
CA CYS A 186 9.38 11.57 -2.80
C CYS A 186 8.02 12.21 -3.14
N SER A 187 7.46 11.80 -4.28
CA SER A 187 6.14 12.16 -4.81
C SER A 187 5.69 11.04 -5.76
N PRO A 188 4.47 11.08 -6.33
CA PRO A 188 4.04 10.06 -7.28
C PRO A 188 4.93 9.91 -8.52
N THR A 189 5.61 10.98 -8.96
CA THR A 189 6.48 10.96 -10.16
C THR A 189 7.97 10.94 -9.84
N ARG A 190 8.35 11.18 -8.57
CA ARG A 190 9.75 11.23 -8.12
C ARG A 190 9.98 10.21 -7.03
N TYR A 191 10.96 9.34 -7.22
CA TYR A 191 11.22 8.24 -6.30
C TYR A 191 12.66 7.74 -6.37
N LYS A 192 13.10 7.11 -5.29
CA LYS A 192 14.34 6.33 -5.28
C LYS A 192 14.06 4.93 -5.81
N ILE A 193 14.85 4.45 -6.76
CA ILE A 193 14.81 3.06 -7.27
C ILE A 193 15.85 2.23 -6.52
N LEU A 194 15.43 1.06 -6.04
CA LEU A 194 16.27 0.08 -5.33
C LEU A 194 15.97 -1.33 -5.84
N LEU A 195 16.92 -2.25 -5.69
CA LEU A 195 16.77 -3.65 -6.09
C LEU A 195 16.97 -4.59 -4.90
N GLY A 196 16.23 -5.69 -4.87
CA GLY A 196 16.24 -6.66 -3.78
C GLY A 196 16.22 -8.10 -4.27
N ALA A 197 16.96 -8.96 -3.57
CA ALA A 197 16.96 -10.41 -3.80
C ALA A 197 15.77 -11.12 -3.14
N ASN A 198 15.23 -10.54 -2.06
CA ASN A 198 14.09 -11.08 -1.31
C ASN A 198 13.32 -9.94 -0.65
N LEU A 199 11.99 -10.07 -0.51
CA LEU A 199 11.12 -9.07 0.11
C LEU A 199 11.51 -8.75 1.56
N THR A 200 11.98 -9.74 2.31
CA THR A 200 12.39 -9.56 3.71
C THR A 200 13.84 -9.07 3.87
N GLY A 201 14.60 -9.01 2.77
CA GLY A 201 15.98 -8.53 2.75
C GLY A 201 16.08 -7.00 2.69
N THR A 202 17.31 -6.50 2.68
CA THR A 202 17.58 -5.09 2.43
C THR A 202 17.65 -4.84 0.92
N PHE A 203 16.81 -3.93 0.44
CA PHE A 203 16.89 -3.42 -0.93
C PHE A 203 18.07 -2.45 -1.05
N LEU A 204 18.89 -2.62 -2.07
CA LEU A 204 20.14 -1.89 -2.25
C LEU A 204 20.03 -0.88 -3.38
N ASN A 205 20.90 0.14 -3.31
CA ASN A 205 21.04 1.17 -4.32
C ASN A 205 21.40 0.58 -5.68
N VAL A 206 21.02 1.28 -6.75
CA VAL A 206 21.27 0.87 -8.14
C VAL A 206 22.26 1.83 -8.79
N GLY A 207 23.26 1.27 -9.47
CA GLY A 207 24.25 2.03 -10.24
C GLY A 207 24.13 1.77 -11.74
N ASP A 208 24.30 2.82 -12.54
CA ASP A 208 24.36 2.78 -13.99
C ASP A 208 25.80 2.97 -14.49
N GLY A 209 26.27 2.08 -15.36
CA GLY A 209 27.62 2.12 -15.90
C GLY A 209 27.78 2.88 -17.23
N ALA A 210 26.70 3.14 -17.97
CA ALA A 210 26.77 3.90 -19.21
C ALA A 210 25.56 4.83 -19.34
N GLY A 211 25.78 6.11 -19.06
CA GLY A 211 24.70 7.09 -18.98
C GLY A 211 24.73 7.79 -17.63
N GLN A 212 23.59 8.28 -17.20
CA GLN A 212 23.35 8.88 -15.90
C GLN A 212 22.25 8.14 -15.12
N GLY A 213 21.80 6.97 -15.59
CA GLY A 213 20.73 6.16 -15.00
C GLY A 213 19.37 6.27 -15.70
N GLU A 214 19.33 6.82 -16.91
CA GLU A 214 18.14 6.86 -17.77
C GLU A 214 17.60 5.45 -18.03
N ASP A 215 18.51 4.50 -18.28
CA ASP A 215 18.19 3.12 -18.64
C ASP A 215 17.55 2.35 -17.48
N LEU A 216 17.85 2.74 -16.24
CA LEU A 216 17.26 2.19 -15.02
C LEU A 216 15.75 2.45 -14.92
N CYS A 217 15.23 3.42 -15.69
CA CYS A 217 13.80 3.71 -15.72
C CYS A 217 12.96 2.54 -16.25
N GLU A 218 13.56 1.56 -16.95
CA GLU A 218 12.88 0.32 -17.31
C GLU A 218 12.37 -0.45 -16.09
N LEU A 219 13.09 -0.36 -14.97
CA LEU A 219 12.76 -1.05 -13.73
C LEU A 219 11.42 -0.59 -13.17
N VAL A 220 10.93 0.58 -13.57
CA VAL A 220 9.62 1.14 -13.17
C VAL A 220 8.63 1.26 -14.35
N GLY A 221 9.02 0.79 -15.55
CA GLY A 221 8.19 0.87 -16.76
C GLY A 221 8.26 2.22 -17.49
N GLY A 222 9.23 3.05 -17.10
CA GLY A 222 9.52 4.32 -17.75
C GLY A 222 10.40 4.15 -18.99
N LEU A 223 10.42 5.20 -19.80
CA LEU A 223 11.27 5.29 -20.99
C LEU A 223 12.46 6.19 -20.67
N GLU A 224 13.64 5.83 -21.18
CA GLU A 224 14.88 6.62 -21.04
C GLU A 224 14.68 8.08 -21.46
N ILE A 225 13.95 8.34 -22.54
CA ILE A 225 13.70 9.72 -23.00
C ILE A 225 12.89 10.58 -22.02
N ASN A 226 12.06 9.96 -21.18
CA ASN A 226 11.26 10.67 -20.18
C ASN A 226 11.98 10.75 -18.84
N ALA A 227 13.20 10.20 -18.74
CA ALA A 227 13.97 10.21 -17.53
C ALA A 227 14.53 11.62 -17.26
N TYR A 228 14.28 12.09 -16.06
CA TYR A 228 14.88 13.29 -15.49
C TYR A 228 15.51 12.93 -14.15
N PHE A 229 16.73 13.40 -13.92
CA PHE A 229 17.52 13.06 -12.73
C PHE A 229 18.24 14.30 -12.19
N PRO A 230 18.62 14.28 -10.91
CA PRO A 230 19.25 15.41 -10.23
C PRO A 230 20.66 15.74 -10.73
N GLY A 231 21.35 14.79 -11.38
CA GLY A 231 22.77 14.93 -11.71
C GLY A 231 23.67 14.98 -10.47
N ASP A 232 23.26 14.35 -9.37
CA ASP A 232 23.97 14.36 -8.08
C ASP A 232 24.82 13.11 -7.83
N ASN A 233 25.00 12.28 -8.85
CA ASN A 233 25.73 11.02 -8.80
C ASN A 233 27.17 11.12 -8.28
N THR A 234 27.82 12.28 -8.38
CA THR A 234 29.17 12.52 -7.86
C THR A 234 29.20 12.72 -6.34
N ASN A 235 28.06 12.99 -5.71
CA ASN A 235 27.98 13.27 -4.28
C ASN A 235 27.87 12.00 -3.42
N ALA A 236 27.56 10.87 -4.06
CA ALA A 236 27.43 9.59 -3.39
C ALA A 236 28.80 9.03 -3.00
N HIS A 237 28.92 8.57 -1.75
CA HIS A 237 30.06 7.77 -1.30
C HIS A 237 30.06 6.39 -1.97
N GLU A 238 31.22 5.73 -2.03
CA GLU A 238 31.29 4.35 -2.54
C GLU A 238 30.46 3.43 -1.65
N MET A 239 29.62 2.61 -2.27
CA MET A 239 28.75 1.65 -1.60
C MET A 239 28.56 0.40 -2.42
N THR A 240 28.06 -0.68 -1.82
CA THR A 240 27.69 -1.89 -2.55
C THR A 240 26.24 -1.80 -3.01
N GLY A 241 26.00 -2.03 -4.30
CA GLY A 241 24.66 -2.02 -4.88
C GLY A 241 24.54 -2.91 -6.10
N TYR A 242 23.36 -2.95 -6.69
CA TYR A 242 23.13 -3.63 -7.96
C TYR A 242 23.52 -2.70 -9.08
N ALA A 243 24.24 -3.19 -10.07
CA ALA A 243 24.57 -2.38 -11.23
C ALA A 243 24.74 -3.22 -12.48
N ARG A 244 24.49 -2.59 -13.63
CA ARG A 244 24.79 -3.11 -14.97
C ARG A 244 25.44 -2.01 -15.82
N ARG A 245 25.78 -2.30 -17.09
CA ARG A 245 26.34 -1.29 -17.98
C ARG A 245 25.32 -0.80 -19.01
N ASN A 246 24.54 -1.68 -19.61
CA ASN A 246 23.61 -1.32 -20.68
C ASN A 246 22.19 -1.80 -20.38
N TRP A 247 21.21 -1.18 -21.06
CA TRP A 247 19.80 -1.59 -21.04
C TRP A 247 19.63 -3.09 -21.33
N GLY A 248 18.70 -3.72 -20.61
CA GLY A 248 18.38 -5.14 -20.77
C GLY A 248 19.37 -6.13 -20.14
N GLU A 249 20.55 -5.70 -19.67
CA GLU A 249 21.51 -6.59 -19.03
C GLU A 249 21.07 -7.02 -17.61
N GLU A 250 21.46 -8.23 -17.20
CA GLU A 250 21.33 -8.69 -15.82
C GLU A 250 22.19 -7.86 -14.86
N PHE A 251 21.69 -7.68 -13.64
CA PHE A 251 22.38 -6.88 -12.62
C PHE A 251 23.44 -7.70 -11.89
N GLN A 252 24.49 -7.02 -11.43
CA GLN A 252 25.52 -7.60 -10.59
C GLN A 252 25.68 -6.78 -9.31
N LEU A 253 25.81 -7.47 -8.18
CA LEU A 253 26.20 -6.87 -6.90
C LEU A 253 27.67 -6.49 -6.93
N GLN A 254 27.97 -5.20 -6.81
CA GLN A 254 29.33 -4.66 -6.91
C GLN A 254 29.43 -3.26 -6.29
N PRO A 255 30.65 -2.70 -6.17
CA PRO A 255 30.84 -1.30 -5.80
C PRO A 255 30.20 -0.33 -6.82
N ILE A 256 29.52 0.69 -6.32
CA ILE A 256 28.88 1.76 -7.09
C ILE A 256 29.17 3.13 -6.45
N ALA A 257 28.97 4.21 -7.21
CA ALA A 257 29.20 5.59 -6.77
C ALA A 257 30.66 5.85 -6.31
N GLY A 258 30.94 6.99 -5.67
CA GLY A 258 32.21 7.21 -4.95
C GLY A 258 33.49 7.14 -5.76
N GLY A 259 33.47 7.53 -7.04
CA GLY A 259 34.64 7.44 -7.93
C GLY A 259 34.72 6.17 -8.76
N THR A 260 33.75 5.25 -8.63
CA THR A 260 33.53 4.18 -9.60
C THR A 260 32.95 4.72 -10.92
N GLU A 261 33.03 3.92 -11.99
CA GLU A 261 32.37 4.23 -13.27
C GLU A 261 30.83 4.03 -13.22
N ARG A 262 30.25 3.74 -12.05
CA ARG A 262 28.82 3.45 -11.87
C ARG A 262 28.13 4.61 -11.17
N HIS A 263 27.34 5.38 -11.91
CA HIS A 263 26.59 6.51 -11.40
C HIS A 263 25.36 6.05 -10.60
N CYS A 264 25.16 6.62 -9.41
CA CYS A 264 24.00 6.36 -8.55
C CYS A 264 23.35 7.68 -8.17
N ASN A 265 22.10 7.90 -8.56
CA ASN A 265 21.38 9.13 -8.23
C ASN A 265 20.62 9.02 -6.91
N SER A 266 20.41 10.14 -6.21
CA SER A 266 19.65 10.13 -4.96
C SER A 266 18.15 9.94 -5.18
N TRP A 267 17.62 10.30 -6.35
CA TRP A 267 16.24 10.05 -6.80
C TRP A 267 16.17 10.04 -8.34
N TYR A 268 15.04 9.56 -8.87
CA TYR A 268 14.75 9.42 -10.28
C TYR A 268 13.35 9.96 -10.58
N GLU A 269 13.16 10.56 -11.75
CA GLU A 269 11.85 10.84 -12.36
C GLU A 269 11.78 10.16 -13.72
N CYS A 270 11.16 8.99 -13.81
CA CYS A 270 11.16 8.17 -15.03
C CYS A 270 9.97 8.42 -15.97
N GLY A 271 9.25 9.52 -15.73
CA GLY A 271 8.04 9.87 -16.46
C GLY A 271 6.87 8.88 -16.27
N VAL A 272 6.88 8.11 -15.18
CA VAL A 272 5.83 7.17 -14.78
C VAL A 272 5.45 7.41 -13.33
N GLN A 273 4.15 7.42 -13.04
CA GLN A 273 3.63 7.53 -11.68
C GLN A 273 3.64 6.17 -10.95
N ILE A 274 3.99 6.17 -9.66
CA ILE A 274 3.97 4.99 -8.81
C ILE A 274 3.19 5.27 -7.51
N PRO A 275 2.21 4.42 -7.13
CA PRO A 275 1.63 3.36 -7.96
C PRO A 275 0.93 3.97 -9.18
N GLY A 276 1.10 3.36 -10.33
CA GLY A 276 0.37 3.75 -11.54
C GLY A 276 -1.11 3.42 -11.42
N THR A 277 -1.92 3.96 -12.32
CA THR A 277 -3.33 3.55 -12.39
C THR A 277 -3.43 2.07 -12.81
N PRO A 278 -4.21 1.25 -12.07
CA PRO A 278 -4.43 -0.14 -12.43
C PRO A 278 -5.03 -0.27 -13.83
N GLU A 279 -4.60 -1.28 -14.58
CA GLU A 279 -5.24 -1.64 -15.85
C GLU A 279 -6.66 -2.17 -15.56
N PRO A 280 -7.72 -1.59 -16.16
CA PRO A 280 -9.07 -2.12 -16.04
C PRO A 280 -9.18 -3.51 -16.67
N ASP A 281 -9.89 -4.44 -16.02
CA ASP A 281 -10.04 -5.83 -16.48
C ASP A 281 -10.50 -5.94 -17.95
N CYS A 282 -11.32 -5.00 -18.42
CA CYS A 282 -11.82 -5.00 -19.79
C CYS A 282 -10.73 -4.73 -20.84
N MET A 283 -9.60 -4.11 -20.47
CA MET A 283 -8.47 -3.90 -21.39
C MET A 283 -7.73 -5.20 -21.71
N SER A 284 -7.83 -6.21 -20.86
CA SER A 284 -7.28 -7.55 -21.09
C SER A 284 -8.29 -8.49 -21.79
N ALA A 285 -9.52 -8.03 -22.09
CA ALA A 285 -10.52 -8.81 -22.82
C ALA A 285 -10.20 -8.93 -24.32
N THR A 286 -10.86 -9.87 -25.01
CA THR A 286 -10.76 -10.02 -26.48
C THR A 286 -12.14 -9.86 -27.12
N PRO A 287 -12.41 -8.77 -27.88
CA PRO A 287 -11.52 -7.62 -28.11
C PRO A 287 -11.41 -6.72 -26.87
N PRO A 288 -10.31 -5.95 -26.72
CA PRO A 288 -10.13 -5.05 -25.58
C PRO A 288 -11.09 -3.85 -25.65
N CYS A 289 -11.55 -3.37 -24.50
CA CYS A 289 -12.41 -2.19 -24.39
C CYS A 289 -11.65 -0.88 -24.68
N TRP A 290 -12.41 0.17 -25.00
CA TRP A 290 -11.92 1.55 -24.81
C TRP A 290 -12.22 1.98 -23.38
N TYR A 291 -11.27 2.61 -22.72
CA TYR A 291 -11.43 3.14 -21.37
C TYR A 291 -11.24 4.64 -21.37
N SER A 292 -12.16 5.38 -20.74
CA SER A 292 -12.05 6.84 -20.62
C SER A 292 -11.07 7.18 -19.50
N TYR A 293 -9.88 7.67 -19.87
CA TYR A 293 -8.80 7.91 -18.90
C TYR A 293 -7.92 9.09 -19.27
N ASP A 294 -7.71 9.97 -18.30
CA ASP A 294 -6.86 11.15 -18.43
C ASP A 294 -5.39 10.73 -18.37
N VAL A 295 -4.78 10.56 -19.55
CA VAL A 295 -3.36 10.20 -19.70
C VAL A 295 -2.47 11.44 -19.83
N TRP A 296 -1.20 11.28 -19.45
CA TRP A 296 -0.20 12.31 -19.69
C TRP A 296 0.32 12.23 -21.13
N LEU A 297 -0.05 13.20 -21.97
CA LEU A 297 0.34 13.21 -23.38
C LEU A 297 1.58 14.07 -23.65
N HIS A 298 2.43 13.64 -24.56
CA HIS A 298 3.34 14.52 -25.29
C HIS A 298 2.53 15.38 -26.27
N ASN A 299 1.92 16.45 -25.76
CA ASN A 299 0.91 17.22 -26.48
C ASN A 299 1.47 18.15 -27.59
N SER A 300 2.73 17.97 -28.02
CA SER A 300 3.27 18.67 -29.18
C SER A 300 2.62 18.11 -30.45
N PHE A 301 2.36 18.98 -31.43
CA PHE A 301 1.75 18.60 -32.71
C PHE A 301 0.40 17.88 -32.53
N ASN A 302 -0.51 18.49 -31.80
CA ASN A 302 -1.85 17.97 -31.58
C ASN A 302 -2.90 19.04 -31.93
N ASP A 303 -3.61 18.81 -33.03
CA ASP A 303 -4.68 19.72 -33.48
C ASP A 303 -6.01 19.46 -32.77
N CYS A 304 -6.10 18.39 -31.95
CA CYS A 304 -7.26 18.12 -31.13
C CYS A 304 -7.16 18.87 -29.80
N SER A 305 -7.92 19.95 -29.64
CA SER A 305 -8.02 20.67 -28.38
C SER A 305 -9.22 20.17 -27.55
N HIS A 306 -8.95 19.72 -26.31
CA HIS A 306 -9.94 19.35 -25.30
C HIS A 306 -10.89 18.18 -25.66
N GLY A 307 -10.44 17.28 -26.52
CA GLY A 307 -11.11 16.02 -26.84
C GLY A 307 -11.16 15.02 -25.69
N GLN A 308 -12.18 14.14 -25.67
CA GLN A 308 -12.20 12.98 -24.78
C GLN A 308 -10.97 12.10 -25.07
N LEU A 309 -10.34 11.63 -24.01
CA LEU A 309 -9.22 10.69 -24.07
C LEU A 309 -9.73 9.27 -23.83
N LEU A 310 -9.40 8.41 -24.78
CA LEU A 310 -9.71 6.98 -24.72
C LEU A 310 -8.42 6.20 -24.85
N VAL A 311 -8.28 5.15 -24.04
CA VAL A 311 -7.09 4.30 -24.02
C VAL A 311 -7.52 2.85 -24.24
N LYS A 312 -6.69 2.10 -24.96
CA LYS A 312 -6.91 0.68 -25.28
C LYS A 312 -5.59 -0.07 -25.29
N ARG A 313 -5.63 -1.35 -24.90
CA ARG A 313 -4.47 -2.25 -24.98
C ARG A 313 -4.19 -2.61 -26.44
N THR A 314 -2.91 -2.66 -26.80
CA THR A 314 -2.44 -3.10 -28.12
C THR A 314 -1.80 -4.49 -28.02
N ASN A 315 -1.47 -5.07 -29.18
CA ASN A 315 -0.70 -6.31 -29.26
C ASN A 315 0.82 -6.06 -29.39
N TYR A 316 1.28 -4.81 -29.29
CA TYR A 316 2.68 -4.44 -29.45
C TYR A 316 3.38 -4.41 -28.08
N THR A 317 4.40 -5.24 -27.91
CA THR A 317 5.14 -5.33 -26.64
C THR A 317 5.93 -4.07 -26.32
N SER A 318 6.39 -3.35 -27.35
CA SER A 318 7.11 -2.09 -27.17
C SER A 318 6.20 -0.88 -26.93
N ALA A 319 4.91 -1.00 -27.26
CA ALA A 319 3.92 0.06 -27.16
C ALA A 319 2.54 -0.53 -26.74
N PRO A 320 2.44 -1.11 -25.53
CA PRO A 320 1.28 -1.88 -25.09
C PRO A 320 -0.02 -1.07 -24.95
N PHE A 321 0.06 0.26 -24.93
CA PHE A 321 -1.11 1.13 -24.78
C PHE A 321 -1.20 2.13 -25.93
N LEU A 322 -2.39 2.23 -26.52
CA LEU A 322 -2.78 3.25 -27.48
C LEU A 322 -3.71 4.24 -26.80
N ALA A 323 -3.35 5.51 -26.81
CA ALA A 323 -4.24 6.60 -26.43
C ALA A 323 -4.72 7.35 -27.67
N VAL A 324 -5.98 7.73 -27.63
CA VAL A 324 -6.66 8.49 -28.68
C VAL A 324 -7.28 9.72 -28.06
N GLN A 325 -6.94 10.89 -28.60
CA GLN A 325 -7.63 12.14 -28.29
C GLN A 325 -8.58 12.52 -29.41
N LEU A 326 -9.87 12.59 -29.12
CA LEU A 326 -10.89 12.86 -30.13
C LEU A 326 -10.96 14.35 -30.49
N CYS A 327 -10.73 14.73 -31.75
CA CYS A 327 -11.18 16.03 -32.27
C CYS A 327 -12.70 15.97 -32.58
N SER A 328 -13.14 14.82 -33.11
CA SER A 328 -14.50 14.41 -33.39
C SER A 328 -14.56 12.88 -33.37
N SER A 329 -15.68 12.26 -33.71
CA SER A 329 -15.78 10.80 -33.77
C SER A 329 -14.91 10.17 -34.87
N THR A 330 -14.60 10.89 -35.95
CA THR A 330 -13.84 10.38 -37.11
C THR A 330 -12.48 11.04 -37.31
N LYS A 331 -12.17 12.07 -36.50
CA LYS A 331 -10.90 12.78 -36.51
C LYS A 331 -10.30 12.77 -35.11
N TYR A 332 -9.07 12.32 -34.98
CA TYR A 332 -8.44 12.15 -33.68
C TYR A 332 -6.92 12.16 -33.78
N LYS A 333 -6.26 12.31 -32.64
CA LYS A 333 -4.81 12.18 -32.51
C LYS A 333 -4.48 10.87 -31.81
N LEU A 334 -3.50 10.13 -32.34
CA LEU A 334 -3.00 8.88 -31.79
C LEU A 334 -1.70 9.10 -31.02
N PHE A 335 -1.55 8.38 -29.91
CA PHE A 335 -0.34 8.34 -29.09
C PHE A 335 -0.10 6.92 -28.59
N LEU A 336 1.17 6.57 -28.38
CA LEU A 336 1.56 5.26 -27.85
C LEU A 336 2.27 5.42 -26.50
N GLY A 337 2.08 4.46 -25.60
CA GLY A 337 2.64 4.48 -24.25
C GLY A 337 3.18 3.12 -23.83
N SER A 338 4.24 3.14 -23.03
CA SER A 338 4.83 1.92 -22.41
C SER A 338 4.07 1.45 -21.18
N SER A 339 3.32 2.36 -20.53
CA SER A 339 2.49 2.08 -19.36
C SER A 339 1.34 3.09 -19.25
N LEU A 340 0.23 2.70 -18.60
CA LEU A 340 -0.90 3.60 -18.35
C LEU A 340 -0.53 4.81 -17.46
N GLY A 341 0.35 4.62 -16.49
CA GLY A 341 0.84 5.69 -15.61
C GLY A 341 1.98 6.51 -16.22
N GLY A 342 2.37 6.24 -17.47
CA GLY A 342 3.48 6.87 -18.16
C GLY A 342 3.05 7.95 -19.15
N LYS A 343 4.04 8.70 -19.65
CA LYS A 343 3.82 9.64 -20.74
C LYS A 343 3.57 8.92 -22.07
N PHE A 344 2.46 9.23 -22.71
CA PHE A 344 2.12 8.77 -24.05
C PHE A 344 2.77 9.69 -25.08
N MET A 345 3.59 9.10 -25.95
CA MET A 345 4.41 9.80 -26.92
C MET A 345 3.71 9.89 -28.26
N ASN A 346 4.08 10.89 -29.05
CA ASN A 346 3.67 10.98 -30.46
C ASN A 346 4.05 9.71 -31.21
N ILE A 347 3.29 9.39 -32.26
CA ILE A 347 3.72 8.44 -33.28
C ILE A 347 4.29 9.27 -34.41
N VAL A 348 5.57 9.06 -34.69
CA VAL A 348 6.30 9.78 -35.73
C VAL A 348 6.44 8.89 -36.95
N ASP A 349 6.48 9.49 -38.13
CA ASP A 349 6.63 8.77 -39.38
C ASP A 349 8.03 9.02 -39.96
N GLY A 350 8.54 8.01 -40.67
CA GLY A 350 9.80 8.05 -41.40
C GLY A 350 9.62 7.83 -42.90
N SER A 351 8.42 7.40 -43.34
CA SER A 351 8.08 7.34 -44.76
C SER A 351 6.56 7.39 -44.95
N GLY A 352 6.06 8.49 -45.49
CA GLY A 352 4.64 8.67 -45.77
C GLY A 352 4.09 9.87 -45.03
N SER A 353 2.85 9.77 -44.57
CA SER A 353 2.21 10.80 -43.77
C SER A 353 1.51 10.21 -42.53
N GLY A 354 1.90 9.01 -42.11
CA GLY A 354 1.36 8.27 -40.97
C GLY A 354 0.00 7.59 -41.23
N GLU A 355 -0.43 7.47 -42.48
CA GLU A 355 -1.66 6.74 -42.84
C GLU A 355 -1.61 5.27 -42.42
N ASP A 356 -0.43 4.67 -42.41
CA ASP A 356 -0.19 3.29 -41.98
C ASP A 356 -0.49 3.09 -40.48
N HIS A 357 -0.37 4.14 -39.67
CA HIS A 357 -0.72 4.12 -38.25
C HIS A 357 -2.22 3.87 -38.02
N CYS A 358 -3.07 4.08 -39.03
CA CYS A 358 -4.50 3.87 -38.92
C CYS A 358 -4.91 2.42 -38.63
N GLU A 359 -4.03 1.44 -38.84
CA GLU A 359 -4.30 0.07 -38.42
C GLU A 359 -4.48 -0.06 -36.90
N LEU A 360 -3.88 0.84 -36.11
CA LEU A 360 -3.95 0.84 -34.63
C LEU A 360 -5.38 0.97 -34.12
N VAL A 361 -6.25 1.58 -34.92
CA VAL A 361 -7.68 1.78 -34.63
C VAL A 361 -8.58 0.92 -35.52
N GLY A 362 -8.01 -0.03 -36.27
CA GLY A 362 -8.73 -0.89 -37.21
C GLY A 362 -9.12 -0.21 -38.52
N GLY A 363 -8.52 0.95 -38.83
CA GLY A 363 -8.69 1.65 -40.11
C GLY A 363 -7.76 1.12 -41.20
N SER A 364 -7.86 1.73 -42.39
CA SER A 364 -7.06 1.35 -43.57
C SER A 364 -6.30 2.55 -44.10
N GLU A 365 -5.03 2.34 -44.46
CA GLU A 365 -4.15 3.34 -45.09
C GLU A 365 -4.78 3.94 -46.36
N LEU A 366 -5.45 3.11 -47.19
CA LEU A 366 -6.07 3.54 -48.45
C LEU A 366 -7.19 4.58 -48.28
N SER A 367 -7.80 4.66 -47.11
CA SER A 367 -8.89 5.58 -46.78
C SER A 367 -8.48 6.61 -45.73
N ALA A 368 -7.21 6.59 -45.30
CA ALA A 368 -6.70 7.47 -44.28
C ALA A 368 -6.36 8.84 -44.86
N SER A 369 -6.57 9.86 -44.02
CA SER A 369 -6.11 11.22 -44.26
C SER A 369 -5.47 11.72 -42.97
N THR A 370 -4.27 12.31 -43.06
CA THR A 370 -3.55 12.81 -41.89
C THR A 370 -3.18 14.28 -42.05
N GLY A 371 -3.11 14.98 -40.91
CA GLY A 371 -2.63 16.35 -40.88
C GLY A 371 -1.13 16.43 -40.66
N MET A 372 -0.31 16.15 -41.66
CA MET A 372 1.15 16.20 -41.47
C MET A 372 1.69 17.61 -41.28
N ARG A 373 2.64 17.74 -40.34
CA ARG A 373 3.43 18.95 -40.16
C ARG A 373 4.91 18.63 -40.07
N TYR A 374 5.71 19.40 -40.80
CA TYR A 374 7.16 19.38 -40.68
C TYR A 374 7.57 20.24 -39.48
N SER A 375 8.18 19.62 -38.49
CA SER A 375 8.78 20.31 -37.35
C SER A 375 10.16 20.83 -37.70
N THR A 376 10.48 22.05 -37.28
CA THR A 376 11.85 22.60 -37.41
C THR A 376 12.85 21.95 -36.47
N GLN A 377 12.36 21.24 -35.44
CA GLN A 377 13.16 20.46 -34.51
C GLN A 377 12.76 18.99 -34.60
N LEU A 378 13.72 18.10 -34.35
CA LEU A 378 13.40 16.68 -34.24
C LEU A 378 12.42 16.46 -33.07
N VAL A 379 11.35 15.73 -33.35
CA VAL A 379 10.36 15.32 -32.36
C VAL A 379 10.55 13.84 -32.14
N ASN A 380 10.72 13.45 -30.89
CA ASN A 380 10.80 12.05 -30.54
C ASN A 380 9.40 11.44 -30.38
N GLY A 381 9.26 10.20 -30.86
CA GLY A 381 8.09 9.39 -30.62
C GLY A 381 8.28 7.94 -31.02
N TYR A 382 7.19 7.19 -30.96
CA TYR A 382 7.15 5.83 -31.46
C TYR A 382 7.16 5.85 -32.98
N TYR A 383 7.97 4.99 -33.56
CA TYR A 383 8.22 4.87 -34.99
C TYR A 383 8.27 3.40 -35.40
N ARG A 384 7.82 3.14 -36.61
CA ARG A 384 8.05 1.89 -37.33
C ARG A 384 8.05 2.19 -38.83
N ASN A 385 8.57 1.25 -39.63
CA ASN A 385 8.65 1.45 -41.07
C ASN A 385 7.45 0.80 -41.80
N ARG A 386 6.98 -0.34 -41.31
CA ARG A 386 5.89 -1.09 -41.96
C ARG A 386 4.80 -1.51 -40.97
N VAL A 387 3.59 -1.62 -41.51
CA VAL A 387 2.42 -2.22 -40.85
C VAL A 387 2.80 -3.60 -40.26
N GLY A 388 2.40 -3.83 -39.01
CA GLY A 388 2.67 -5.05 -38.26
C GLY A 388 4.06 -5.16 -37.61
N GLU A 389 4.99 -4.24 -37.88
CA GLU A 389 6.28 -4.20 -37.16
C GLU A 389 6.10 -3.70 -35.71
N GLN A 390 6.99 -4.13 -34.81
CA GLN A 390 7.08 -3.55 -33.48
C GLN A 390 7.54 -2.10 -33.57
N PHE A 391 7.02 -1.25 -32.69
CA PHE A 391 7.46 0.13 -32.61
C PHE A 391 8.82 0.24 -31.91
N THR A 392 9.61 1.20 -32.35
CA THR A 392 10.86 1.65 -31.71
C THR A 392 10.76 3.13 -31.42
N LEU A 393 11.54 3.66 -30.48
CA LEU A 393 11.65 5.10 -30.31
C LEU A 393 12.57 5.68 -31.38
N ALA A 394 12.14 6.74 -32.06
CA ALA A 394 12.94 7.46 -33.03
C ALA A 394 12.60 8.95 -33.04
N ASP A 395 13.53 9.71 -33.60
CA ASP A 395 13.37 11.14 -33.85
C ASP A 395 12.93 11.35 -35.30
N SER A 396 11.94 12.22 -35.51
CA SER A 396 11.53 12.63 -36.85
C SER A 396 11.13 14.09 -36.90
N HIS A 397 11.27 14.69 -38.08
CA HIS A 397 10.66 15.98 -38.39
C HIS A 397 9.18 15.84 -38.80
N GLU A 398 8.75 14.62 -39.08
CA GLU A 398 7.46 14.29 -39.67
C GLU A 398 6.52 13.72 -38.59
N VAL A 399 5.60 14.58 -38.13
CA VAL A 399 4.66 14.24 -37.06
C VAL A 399 3.22 14.53 -37.50
N PRO A 400 2.36 13.50 -37.59
CA PRO A 400 0.95 13.71 -37.92
C PRO A 400 0.23 14.45 -36.79
N MET A 401 -0.41 15.59 -37.05
CA MET A 401 -1.14 16.39 -36.05
C MET A 401 -2.54 15.85 -35.73
N TYR A 402 -3.11 15.08 -36.66
CA TYR A 402 -4.37 14.36 -36.52
C TYR A 402 -4.42 13.24 -37.58
N TYR A 403 -5.36 12.33 -37.37
CA TYR A 403 -5.66 11.18 -38.21
C TYR A 403 -7.17 11.12 -38.48
N GLU A 404 -7.54 10.79 -39.70
CA GLU A 404 -8.89 10.46 -40.15
C GLU A 404 -8.83 9.09 -40.84
N CYS A 405 -8.94 8.02 -40.06
CA CYS A 405 -8.69 6.66 -40.55
C CYS A 405 -9.88 5.97 -41.21
N GLY A 406 -10.97 6.70 -41.47
CA GLY A 406 -12.22 6.14 -41.99
C GLY A 406 -13.03 5.29 -41.00
N VAL A 407 -12.59 5.21 -39.74
CA VAL A 407 -13.28 4.52 -38.64
C VAL A 407 -13.60 5.50 -37.52
N SER A 408 -14.80 5.36 -36.94
CA SER A 408 -15.20 6.16 -35.79
C SER A 408 -14.77 5.51 -34.48
N ILE A 409 -14.33 6.32 -33.51
CA ILE A 409 -13.91 5.86 -32.19
C ILE A 409 -14.87 6.45 -31.14
N PRO A 410 -15.41 5.62 -30.22
CA PRO A 410 -15.22 4.18 -30.05
C PRO A 410 -15.98 3.32 -31.08
N GLY A 411 -16.77 3.91 -31.98
CA GLY A 411 -17.61 3.16 -32.91
C GLY A 411 -18.73 2.41 -32.18
N THR A 412 -18.79 1.09 -32.32
CA THR A 412 -19.71 0.20 -31.57
C THR A 412 -19.04 -0.44 -30.34
N ASP A 413 -17.76 -0.17 -30.10
CA ASP A 413 -17.03 -0.78 -28.99
C ASP A 413 -17.54 -0.27 -27.64
N ASN A 414 -17.46 -1.12 -26.62
CA ASN A 414 -17.79 -0.72 -25.25
C ASN A 414 -16.77 0.31 -24.75
N VAL A 415 -17.28 1.46 -24.30
CA VAL A 415 -16.52 2.41 -23.49
C VAL A 415 -16.87 2.18 -22.04
N VAL A 416 -15.84 1.94 -21.23
CA VAL A 416 -15.95 1.78 -19.77
C VAL A 416 -15.50 3.05 -19.08
#